data_AF-A0A432VZF1-F1
#
_entry.id   AF-A0A432VZF1-F1
#
_cell.length_a   1.000
_cell.length_b   1.000
_cell.length_c   1.000
_cell.angle_alpha   90.00
_cell.angle_beta   90.00
_cell.angle_gamma   90.00
#
_symmetry.space_group_name_H-M   'P 1'
#
loop_
_entity.id
_entity.type
_entity.pdbx_description
1 polymer ?
#
loop_
_entity_poly.entity_id
_entity_poly.type
_entity_poly.pdbx_seq_one_letter_code
_entity_poly.pdbx_strand_id
1 'polypeptide(L)'
;MVPWESALMMNPLDHLHDIQVTEPVAFAPVSWGWWLLFGLILGVVIYILVLLAKRRQQQILKQQILTQLEQADSLLAIHTLVRRATLMLWPSAAVAALTGRPWQEFWLATWPAKEQINVADDYEQITAALYRPQPADELVEHYRKIAMQWVTIAWWPRLITMKREVR
;
A
#
# COMPACT_ATOMS: atom_id res chain seq x y z
N MET A 1 69.75 -69.26 -12.99
CA MET A 1 69.96 -67.80 -12.85
C MET A 1 69.31 -67.11 -14.05
N VAL A 2 68.04 -66.74 -13.90
CA VAL A 2 67.31 -65.82 -14.77
C VAL A 2 66.50 -64.92 -13.82
N PRO A 3 66.89 -63.66 -13.56
CA PRO A 3 66.39 -62.89 -12.39
C PRO A 3 65.05 -62.16 -12.56
N TRP A 4 64.24 -62.47 -13.59
CA TRP A 4 63.06 -61.67 -13.93
C TRP A 4 61.70 -62.32 -13.59
N GLU A 5 61.65 -63.59 -13.17
CA GLU A 5 60.39 -64.28 -12.84
C GLU A 5 59.71 -63.81 -11.54
N SER A 6 60.45 -63.21 -10.61
CA SER A 6 59.88 -62.69 -9.34
C SER A 6 59.04 -61.42 -9.51
N ALA A 7 59.05 -60.78 -10.69
CA ALA A 7 58.22 -59.60 -10.98
C ALA A 7 56.76 -59.94 -11.33
N LEU A 8 56.44 -61.21 -11.61
CA LEU A 8 55.08 -61.66 -11.95
C LEU A 8 54.33 -62.28 -10.76
N MET A 9 54.95 -62.38 -9.58
CA MET A 9 54.34 -62.98 -8.38
C MET A 9 53.54 -61.99 -7.52
N MET A 10 53.59 -60.70 -7.83
CA MET A 10 52.56 -59.76 -7.38
C MET A 10 51.75 -59.36 -8.60
N ASN A 11 50.70 -60.13 -8.87
CA ASN A 11 49.72 -59.78 -9.87
C ASN A 11 49.05 -58.46 -9.42
N PRO A 12 49.27 -57.32 -10.11
CA PRO A 12 48.74 -56.02 -9.69
C PRO A 12 47.21 -55.94 -9.76
N LEU A 13 46.57 -56.98 -10.29
CA LEU A 13 45.13 -57.15 -10.35
C LEU A 13 44.52 -57.71 -9.04
N ASP A 14 45.33 -58.36 -8.18
CA ASP A 14 44.84 -58.91 -6.89
C ASP A 14 44.54 -57.82 -5.85
N HIS A 15 45.01 -56.58 -6.08
CA HIS A 15 44.70 -55.40 -5.26
C HIS A 15 43.55 -54.55 -5.84
N LEU A 16 42.92 -55.00 -6.93
CA LEU A 16 41.75 -54.31 -7.45
C LEU A 16 40.54 -54.68 -6.58
N HIS A 17 40.24 -53.81 -5.62
CA HIS A 17 38.99 -53.89 -4.89
C HIS A 17 37.85 -53.88 -5.91
N ASP A 18 37.01 -54.92 -5.85
CA ASP A 18 35.79 -55.05 -6.64
C ASP A 18 35.05 -53.72 -6.62
N ILE A 19 34.77 -53.17 -7.82
CA ILE A 19 34.13 -51.88 -7.97
C ILE A 19 32.71 -52.06 -7.43
N GLN A 20 32.52 -51.74 -6.16
CA GLN A 20 31.20 -51.72 -5.56
C GLN A 20 30.37 -50.74 -6.38
N VAL A 21 29.49 -51.29 -7.21
CA VAL A 21 28.48 -50.52 -7.92
C VAL A 21 27.63 -49.90 -6.83
N THR A 22 27.86 -48.62 -6.55
CA THR A 22 27.03 -47.88 -5.62
C THR A 22 25.60 -48.04 -6.11
N GLU A 23 24.72 -48.57 -5.26
CA GLU A 23 23.29 -48.61 -5.52
C GLU A 23 22.88 -47.25 -6.09
N PRO A 24 22.03 -47.21 -7.14
CA PRO A 24 21.66 -45.96 -7.79
C PRO A 24 21.22 -45.02 -6.68
N VAL A 25 21.96 -43.92 -6.50
CA VAL A 25 21.76 -42.96 -5.41
C VAL A 25 20.27 -42.66 -5.36
N ALA A 26 19.58 -43.36 -4.44
CA ALA A 26 18.16 -43.22 -4.27
C ALA A 26 18.01 -41.78 -3.84
N PHE A 27 17.50 -40.95 -4.76
CA PHE A 27 17.31 -39.52 -4.64
C PHE A 27 17.43 -39.09 -3.18
N ALA A 28 18.59 -38.50 -2.82
CA ALA A 28 18.84 -38.08 -1.44
C ALA A 28 17.57 -37.41 -0.91
N PRO A 29 17.05 -37.82 0.27
CA PRO A 29 15.73 -37.40 0.71
C PRO A 29 15.77 -35.88 0.73
N VAL A 30 15.03 -35.25 -0.20
CA VAL A 30 14.99 -33.80 -0.36
C VAL A 30 14.81 -33.25 1.04
N SER A 31 15.88 -32.66 1.56
CA SER A 31 15.99 -32.37 2.98
C SER A 31 14.82 -31.45 3.32
N TRP A 32 13.97 -31.88 4.28
CA TRP A 32 12.70 -31.22 4.61
C TRP A 32 12.89 -29.71 4.94
N GLY A 33 14.12 -29.26 5.21
CA GLY A 33 14.49 -27.86 5.38
C GLY A 33 14.27 -26.96 4.15
N TRP A 34 14.33 -27.48 2.91
CA TRP A 34 14.02 -26.67 1.72
C TRP A 34 12.53 -26.35 1.63
N TRP A 35 11.66 -27.25 2.07
CA TRP A 35 10.22 -26.97 2.15
C TRP A 35 9.92 -25.85 3.15
N LEU A 36 10.68 -25.77 4.24
CA LEU A 36 10.58 -24.65 5.18
C LEU A 36 10.99 -23.32 4.53
N LEU A 37 12.06 -23.33 3.73
CA LEU A 37 12.50 -22.15 2.97
C LEU A 37 11.49 -21.75 1.91
N PHE A 38 10.95 -22.70 1.14
CA PHE A 38 9.90 -22.45 0.16
C PHE A 38 8.62 -21.93 0.81
N GLY A 39 8.20 -22.50 1.94
CA GLY A 39 7.06 -22.02 2.72
C GLY A 39 7.25 -20.59 3.22
N LEU A 40 8.46 -20.27 3.71
CA LEU A 40 8.80 -18.93 4.14
C LEU A 40 8.76 -17.92 2.98
N ILE A 41 9.38 -18.26 1.85
CA ILE A 41 9.36 -17.43 0.64
C ILE A 41 7.92 -17.21 0.18
N LEU A 42 7.11 -18.27 0.11
CA LEU A 42 5.71 -18.18 -0.29
C LEU A 42 4.90 -17.29 0.65
N GLY A 43 5.11 -17.42 1.97
CA GLY A 43 4.48 -16.55 2.97
C GLY A 43 4.84 -15.08 2.78
N VAL A 44 6.11 -14.77 2.53
CA VAL A 44 6.58 -13.41 2.24
C VAL A 44 5.95 -12.88 0.94
N VAL A 45 5.89 -13.68 -0.12
CA VAL A 45 5.27 -13.30 -1.39
C VAL A 45 3.78 -12.98 -1.18
N ILE A 46 3.04 -13.86 -0.51
CA ILE A 46 1.61 -13.64 -0.21
C ILE A 46 1.43 -12.35 0.62
N TYR A 47 2.26 -12.16 1.64
CA TYR A 47 2.21 -10.97 2.48
C TYR A 47 2.43 -9.68 1.66
N ILE A 48 3.44 -9.67 0.78
CA ILE A 48 3.71 -8.55 -0.12
C ILE A 48 2.54 -8.32 -1.08
N LEU A 49 1.97 -9.38 -1.67
CA LEU A 49 0.82 -9.27 -2.57
C LEU A 49 -0.40 -8.68 -1.87
N VAL A 50 -0.70 -9.08 -0.64
CA VAL A 50 -1.80 -8.51 0.16
C VAL A 50 -1.57 -7.03 0.44
N LEU A 51 -0.34 -6.64 0.80
CA LEU A 51 0.01 -5.23 1.01
C LEU A 51 -0.13 -4.41 -0.28
N LEU A 52 0.34 -4.94 -1.41
CA LEU A 52 0.21 -4.29 -2.71
C LEU A 52 -1.25 -4.16 -3.14
N ALA A 53 -2.06 -5.20 -2.97
CA ALA A 53 -3.48 -5.18 -3.30
C ALA A 53 -4.23 -4.10 -2.50
N LYS A 54 -3.99 -4.03 -1.18
CA LYS A 54 -4.57 -2.98 -0.32
C LYS A 54 -4.14 -1.58 -0.76
N ARG A 55 -2.86 -1.40 -1.09
CA ARG A 55 -2.33 -0.11 -1.59
C ARG A 55 -2.96 0.29 -2.92
N ARG A 56 -3.11 -0.66 -3.85
CA ARG A 56 -3.73 -0.43 -5.17
C ARG A 56 -5.18 0.00 -5.04
N GLN A 57 -5.97 -0.67 -4.18
CA GLN A 57 -7.36 -0.28 -3.95
C GLN A 57 -7.46 1.17 -3.44
N GLN A 58 -6.61 1.56 -2.49
CA GLN A 58 -6.59 2.94 -1.99
C GLN A 58 -6.16 3.96 -3.05
N GLN A 59 -5.21 3.60 -3.91
CA GLN A 59 -4.78 4.45 -5.02
C GLN A 59 -5.89 4.63 -6.07
N ILE A 60 -6.63 3.57 -6.40
CA ILE A 60 -7.75 3.65 -7.33
C ILE A 60 -8.83 4.59 -6.78
N LEU A 61 -9.19 4.44 -5.50
CA LEU A 61 -10.18 5.31 -4.85
C LEU A 61 -9.73 6.77 -4.85
N LYS A 62 -8.45 7.03 -4.54
CA LYS A 62 -7.87 8.38 -4.61
C LYS A 62 -8.01 8.97 -6.02
N GLN A 63 -7.63 8.20 -7.04
CA GLN A 63 -7.70 8.66 -8.42
C GLN A 63 -9.14 8.97 -8.84
N GLN A 64 -10.09 8.08 -8.50
CA GLN A 64 -11.51 8.31 -8.79
C GLN A 64 -12.04 9.61 -8.20
N ILE A 65 -11.68 9.92 -6.94
CA ILE A 65 -12.08 11.18 -6.29
C ILE A 65 -11.43 12.38 -6.98
N LEU A 66 -10.14 12.30 -7.33
CA LEU A 66 -9.45 13.39 -8.04
C LEU A 66 -10.10 13.68 -9.40
N THR A 67 -10.40 12.64 -10.19
CA THR A 67 -11.06 12.81 -11.49
C THR A 67 -12.46 13.41 -11.34
N GLN A 68 -13.20 13.02 -10.29
CA GLN A 68 -14.52 13.61 -10.00
C GLN A 68 -14.41 15.08 -9.57
N LEU A 69 -13.37 15.44 -8.82
CA LEU A 69 -13.12 16.84 -8.43
C LEU A 69 -12.77 17.70 -9.65
N GLU A 70 -11.97 17.19 -10.58
CA GLU A 70 -11.62 17.91 -11.81
C GLU A 70 -12.85 18.27 -12.65
N GLN A 71 -13.84 17.38 -12.70
CA GLN A 71 -15.09 17.56 -13.44
C GLN A 71 -16.18 18.31 -12.66
N ALA A 72 -15.90 18.73 -11.42
CA ALA A 72 -16.89 19.37 -10.58
C ALA A 72 -16.97 20.88 -10.89
N ASP A 73 -18.09 21.31 -11.47
CA ASP A 73 -18.32 22.71 -11.88
C ASP A 73 -19.07 23.55 -10.83
N SER A 74 -19.32 22.99 -9.64
CA SER A 74 -20.03 23.72 -8.58
C SER A 74 -19.40 23.51 -7.21
N LEU A 75 -19.48 24.54 -6.37
CA LEU A 75 -19.02 24.47 -4.97
C LEU A 75 -19.70 23.33 -4.21
N LEU A 76 -21.00 23.11 -4.45
CA LEU A 76 -21.75 22.03 -3.83
C LEU A 76 -21.22 20.65 -4.26
N ALA A 77 -20.93 20.46 -5.55
CA ALA A 77 -20.35 19.22 -6.05
C ALA A 77 -18.98 18.97 -5.41
N ILE A 78 -18.10 19.97 -5.37
CA ILE A 78 -16.79 19.84 -4.74
C ILE A 78 -16.94 19.52 -3.24
N HIS A 79 -17.83 20.23 -2.53
CA HIS A 79 -18.05 20.04 -1.10
C HIS A 79 -18.56 18.63 -0.77
N THR A 80 -19.51 18.13 -1.56
CA THR A 80 -20.05 16.76 -1.39
C THR A 80 -19.01 15.69 -1.70
N LEU A 81 -18.13 15.90 -2.68
CA LEU A 81 -17.02 14.99 -2.97
C LEU A 81 -15.99 14.96 -1.85
N VAL A 82 -15.63 16.10 -1.25
CA VAL A 82 -14.75 16.16 -0.08
C VAL A 82 -15.36 15.41 1.12
N ARG A 83 -16.66 15.58 1.37
CA ARG A 83 -17.37 14.83 2.42
C ARG A 83 -17.43 13.33 2.15
N ARG A 84 -17.63 12.93 0.90
CA ARG A 84 -17.59 11.51 0.52
C ARG A 84 -16.19 10.93 0.71
N ALA A 85 -15.15 11.67 0.31
CA ALA A 85 -13.76 11.25 0.44
C ALA A 85 -13.35 11.06 1.91
N THR A 86 -13.69 12.00 2.78
CA THR A 86 -13.47 11.86 4.23
C THR A 86 -14.14 10.63 4.82
N LEU A 87 -15.39 10.35 4.45
CA LEU A 87 -16.09 9.14 4.93
C LEU A 87 -15.43 7.84 4.44
N MET A 88 -14.82 7.85 3.25
CA MET A 88 -14.04 6.70 2.75
C MET A 88 -12.76 6.47 3.57
N LEU A 89 -12.10 7.53 4.04
CA LEU A 89 -10.89 7.42 4.86
C LEU A 89 -11.21 7.12 6.34
N TRP A 90 -12.21 7.80 6.89
CA TRP A 90 -12.68 7.70 8.27
C TRP A 90 -14.15 7.29 8.31
N PRO A 91 -14.47 5.99 8.12
CA PRO A 91 -15.83 5.47 8.20
C PRO A 91 -16.27 5.40 9.68
N SER A 92 -16.60 6.55 10.25
CA SER A 92 -17.12 6.68 11.61
C SER A 92 -18.48 7.36 11.58
N ALA A 93 -19.43 6.81 12.34
CA ALA A 93 -20.76 7.40 12.52
C ALA A 93 -20.66 8.83 13.10
N ALA A 94 -19.65 9.10 13.93
CA ALA A 94 -19.39 10.43 14.47
C ALA A 94 -19.05 11.43 13.34
N VAL A 95 -18.19 11.05 12.39
CA VAL A 95 -17.79 11.90 11.26
C VAL A 95 -18.97 12.16 10.32
N ALA A 96 -19.83 11.16 10.10
CA ALA A 96 -21.03 11.31 9.27
C ALA A 96 -22.04 12.30 9.85
N ALA A 97 -22.13 12.37 11.18
CA ALA A 97 -23.03 13.29 11.88
C ALA A 97 -22.54 14.75 11.91
N LEU A 98 -21.25 15.01 11.64
CA LEU A 98 -20.69 16.36 11.67
C LEU A 98 -21.29 17.23 10.56
N THR A 99 -21.82 18.40 10.89
CA THR A 99 -22.33 19.38 9.91
C THR A 99 -21.90 20.79 10.33
N GLY A 100 -21.80 21.73 9.38
CA GLY A 100 -21.44 23.12 9.67
C GLY A 100 -20.05 23.29 10.30
N ARG A 101 -19.98 23.98 11.45
CA ARG A 101 -18.73 24.25 12.19
C ARG A 101 -17.99 22.99 12.65
N PRO A 102 -18.63 22.02 13.31
CA PRO A 102 -17.98 20.76 13.69
C PRO A 102 -17.32 20.03 12.51
N TRP A 103 -17.92 20.12 11.33
CA TRP A 103 -17.35 19.56 10.11
C TRP A 103 -16.10 20.33 9.66
N GLN A 104 -16.14 21.66 9.69
CA GLN A 104 -15.00 22.51 9.35
C GLN A 104 -13.80 22.24 10.27
N GLU A 105 -14.02 22.19 11.59
CA GLU A 105 -12.98 21.91 12.58
C GLU A 105 -12.33 20.55 12.34
N PHE A 106 -13.13 19.52 12.07
CA PHE A 106 -12.62 18.19 11.74
C PHE A 106 -11.81 18.18 10.44
N TRP A 107 -12.30 18.83 9.39
CA TRP A 107 -11.60 18.89 8.13
C TRP A 107 -10.26 19.63 8.26
N LEU A 108 -10.24 20.78 8.96
CA LEU A 108 -9.02 21.52 9.29
C LEU A 108 -8.03 20.69 10.13
N ALA A 109 -8.52 19.92 11.10
CA ALA A 109 -7.67 19.02 11.90
C ALA A 109 -6.99 17.92 11.06
N THR A 110 -7.52 17.63 9.86
CA THR A 110 -6.91 16.68 8.91
C THR A 110 -5.72 17.30 8.15
N TRP A 111 -5.60 18.63 8.12
CA TRP A 111 -4.51 19.35 7.47
C TRP A 111 -3.27 19.44 8.37
N PRO A 112 -2.05 19.54 7.79
CA PRO A 112 -0.85 19.89 8.54
C PRO A 112 -1.00 21.28 9.19
N ALA A 113 -0.52 21.44 10.43
CA ALA A 113 -0.67 22.68 11.21
C ALA A 113 -0.25 23.97 10.46
N LYS A 114 0.73 23.87 9.57
CA LYS A 114 1.22 25.01 8.77
C LYS A 114 0.20 25.54 7.75
N GLU A 115 -0.71 24.69 7.28
CA GLU A 115 -1.67 25.01 6.21
C GLU A 115 -3.07 25.31 6.78
N GLN A 116 -3.32 25.01 8.07
CA GLN A 116 -4.63 25.17 8.70
C GLN A 116 -5.14 26.62 8.69
N ILE A 117 -4.27 27.61 8.91
CA ILE A 117 -4.67 29.02 9.02
C ILE A 117 -5.20 29.54 7.69
N ASN A 118 -4.45 29.34 6.60
CA ASN A 118 -4.84 29.83 5.27
C ASN A 118 -6.14 29.19 4.79
N VAL A 119 -6.30 27.89 5.04
CA VAL A 119 -7.49 27.13 4.61
C VAL A 119 -8.72 27.53 5.43
N ALA A 120 -8.56 27.92 6.70
CA ALA A 120 -9.67 28.35 7.54
C ALA A 120 -10.32 29.63 7.00
N ASP A 121 -9.51 30.61 6.61
CA ASP A 121 -9.97 31.88 6.03
C ASP A 121 -10.65 31.65 4.67
N ASP A 122 -10.04 30.84 3.80
CA ASP A 122 -10.61 30.47 2.50
C ASP A 122 -11.97 29.76 2.64
N TYR A 123 -12.10 28.87 3.62
CA TYR A 123 -13.30 28.06 3.82
C TYR A 123 -14.52 28.88 4.28
N GLU A 124 -14.32 29.95 5.06
CA GLU A 124 -15.41 30.85 5.45
C GLU A 124 -16.01 31.55 4.21
N GLN A 125 -15.15 32.01 3.29
CA GLN A 125 -15.59 32.62 2.04
C GLN A 125 -16.33 31.61 1.14
N ILE A 126 -15.83 30.37 1.05
CA ILE A 126 -16.46 29.29 0.28
C ILE A 126 -17.83 28.91 0.85
N THR A 127 -17.95 28.81 2.18
CA THR A 127 -19.21 28.44 2.83
C THR A 127 -20.28 29.51 2.69
N ALA A 128 -19.90 30.80 2.75
CA ALA A 128 -20.82 31.88 2.43
C ALA A 128 -21.27 31.81 0.96
N ALA A 129 -20.39 31.41 0.05
CA ALA A 129 -20.69 31.30 -1.39
C ALA A 129 -21.50 30.05 -1.77
N LEU A 130 -21.52 28.99 -0.94
CA LEU A 130 -22.30 27.76 -1.19
C LEU A 130 -23.80 28.00 -1.36
N TYR A 131 -24.33 29.05 -0.73
CA TYR A 131 -25.75 29.42 -0.80
C TYR A 131 -26.06 30.47 -1.87
N ARG A 132 -25.08 30.83 -2.72
CA ARG A 132 -25.27 31.78 -3.81
C ARG A 132 -25.64 31.02 -5.11
N PRO A 133 -26.65 31.47 -5.88
CA PRO A 133 -27.10 30.78 -7.09
C PRO A 133 -26.03 30.63 -8.18
N GLN A 134 -25.07 31.57 -8.23
CA GLN A 134 -24.00 31.59 -9.21
C GLN A 134 -22.71 32.10 -8.52
N PRO A 135 -21.88 31.21 -7.97
CA PRO A 135 -20.58 31.59 -7.44
C PRO A 135 -19.65 32.01 -8.58
N ALA A 136 -18.65 32.85 -8.28
CA ALA A 136 -17.64 33.23 -9.25
C ALA A 136 -16.79 32.01 -9.65
N ASP A 137 -16.52 31.84 -10.94
CA ASP A 137 -15.73 30.70 -11.46
C ASP A 137 -14.35 30.62 -10.79
N GLU A 138 -13.71 31.76 -10.51
CA GLU A 138 -12.44 31.84 -9.78
C GLU A 138 -12.49 31.17 -8.40
N LEU A 139 -13.63 31.29 -7.71
CA LEU A 139 -13.82 30.74 -6.37
C LEU A 139 -14.08 29.23 -6.44
N VAL A 140 -14.78 28.76 -7.47
CA VAL A 140 -14.93 27.33 -7.77
C VAL A 140 -13.57 26.70 -8.06
N GLU A 141 -12.76 27.35 -8.90
CA GLU A 141 -11.40 26.94 -9.21
C GLU A 141 -10.48 26.90 -7.98
N HIS A 142 -10.54 27.94 -7.15
CA HIS A 142 -9.77 28.01 -5.90
C HIS A 142 -10.15 26.87 -4.96
N TYR A 143 -11.45 26.64 -4.75
CA TYR A 143 -11.91 25.55 -3.89
C TYR A 143 -11.53 24.18 -4.44
N ARG A 144 -11.63 23.98 -5.75
CA ARG A 144 -11.22 22.75 -6.41
C ARG A 144 -9.74 22.44 -6.17
N LYS A 145 -8.86 23.44 -6.30
CA LYS A 145 -7.42 23.30 -6.01
C LYS A 145 -7.17 22.90 -4.56
N ILE A 146 -7.80 23.58 -3.60
CA ILE A 146 -7.67 23.26 -2.17
C ILE A 146 -8.16 21.82 -1.91
N ALA A 147 -9.31 21.44 -2.47
CA ALA A 147 -9.89 20.12 -2.30
C ALA A 147 -9.00 19.01 -2.90
N MET A 148 -8.41 19.24 -4.08
CA MET A 148 -7.45 18.32 -4.69
C MET A 148 -6.18 18.18 -3.85
N GLN A 149 -5.61 19.29 -3.37
CA GLN A 149 -4.45 19.27 -2.49
C GLN A 149 -4.75 18.46 -1.22
N TRP A 150 -5.90 18.70 -0.60
CA TRP A 150 -6.34 17.93 0.55
C TRP A 150 -6.42 16.43 0.27
N VAL A 151 -7.03 16.03 -0.86
CA VAL A 151 -7.08 14.61 -1.29
C VAL A 151 -5.68 14.01 -1.43
N THR A 152 -4.69 14.78 -1.89
CA THR A 152 -3.32 14.26 -1.95
C THR A 152 -2.69 14.08 -0.57
N ILE A 153 -3.00 14.95 0.39
CA ILE A 153 -2.45 14.93 1.75
C ILE A 153 -3.14 13.83 2.59
N ALA A 154 -4.47 13.77 2.56
CA ALA A 154 -5.28 12.90 3.40
C ALA A 154 -4.99 11.41 3.18
N TRP A 155 -4.61 11.03 1.96
CA TRP A 155 -4.20 9.65 1.63
C TRP A 155 -2.75 9.31 2.03
N TRP A 156 -2.03 10.20 2.74
CA TRP A 156 -0.72 9.85 3.27
C TRP A 156 -0.83 8.79 4.39
N PRO A 157 0.08 7.79 4.44
CA PRO A 157 0.02 6.70 5.41
C PRO A 157 -0.11 7.16 6.87
N ARG A 158 0.52 8.30 7.20
CA ARG A 158 0.54 8.90 8.55
C ARG A 158 -0.83 9.37 9.05
N LEU A 159 -1.72 9.81 8.15
CA LEU A 159 -3.06 10.28 8.51
C LEU A 159 -4.05 9.12 8.59
N ILE A 160 -3.87 8.10 7.75
CA ILE A 160 -4.65 6.86 7.78
C ILE A 160 -4.45 6.11 9.12
N THR A 161 -3.29 6.25 9.76
CA THR A 161 -3.01 5.64 11.07
C THR A 161 -3.72 6.33 12.25
N MET A 162 -4.25 7.55 12.11
CA MET A 162 -5.06 8.21 13.15
C MET A 162 -6.40 7.51 13.41
N LYS A 163 -6.76 6.49 12.60
CA LYS A 163 -7.93 5.63 12.80
C LYS A 163 -7.96 4.91 14.16
N ARG A 164 -6.89 4.94 14.95
CA ARG A 164 -6.76 4.22 16.23
C ARG A 164 -7.12 5.01 17.48
N GLU A 165 -7.13 6.34 17.45
CA GLU A 165 -7.29 7.16 18.67
C GLU A 165 -8.71 7.68 18.91
N VAL A 166 -9.59 7.62 17.92
CA VAL A 166 -11.00 8.00 18.09
C VAL A 166 -11.84 6.73 18.29
N ARG A 167 -11.72 6.12 19.47
CA ARG A 167 -12.70 5.17 20.00
C ARG A 167 -13.07 5.62 21.42
#